data_AF-A0A0G0J696-F1
#
_entry.id   AF-A0A0G0J696-F1
#
_cell.length_a   1.000
_cell.length_b   1.000
_cell.length_c   1.000
_cell.angle_alpha   90.00
_cell.angle_beta   90.00
_cell.angle_gamma   90.00
#
_symmetry.space_group_name_H-M   'P 1'
#
loop_
_entity.id
_entity.type
_entity.pdbx_description
1 polymer ?
#
loop_
_entity_poly.entity_id
_entity_poly.type
_entity_poly.pdbx_seq_one_letter_code
_entity_poly.pdbx_strand_id
1 'polypeptide(L)'
;MRRIIGGNTGQSTVGVIAVIILVFIGVMVLGSILGWFGEATEVAHDEFGPKAMLEKYEWFKDVSAQLDKKRADIKVYESRMTAMKEDYQGKSRGNWPREDREQYNIWVSEVAGVKASYNDLAAQYNAQMMKFNWRFANKGDLPEGATMPLPREYKPYTEN
;
A
#
# COMPACT_ATOMS: atom_id res chain seq x y z
N MET A 1 -68.24 17.93 58.64
CA MET A 1 -68.06 17.49 57.24
C MET A 1 -66.60 17.71 56.83
N ARG A 2 -65.79 16.65 56.79
CA ARG A 2 -64.41 16.66 56.25
C ARG A 2 -64.39 15.74 55.02
N ARG A 3 -64.06 16.27 53.84
CA ARG A 3 -63.68 15.46 52.67
C ARG A 3 -62.17 15.60 52.48
N ILE A 4 -61.47 14.48 52.53
CA ILE A 4 -60.05 14.35 52.21
C ILE A 4 -59.95 14.16 50.70
N ILE A 5 -59.31 15.09 50.00
CA ILE A 5 -58.95 14.94 48.58
C ILE A 5 -57.56 14.31 48.55
N GLY A 6 -57.51 12.99 48.36
CA GLY A 6 -56.26 12.27 48.09
C GLY A 6 -55.86 12.46 46.64
N GLY A 7 -54.93 13.39 46.39
CA GLY A 7 -54.37 13.66 45.06
C GLY A 7 -53.40 12.55 44.63
N ASN A 8 -53.71 11.93 43.50
CA ASN A 8 -52.91 10.89 42.83
C ASN A 8 -51.67 11.49 42.14
N THR A 9 -50.72 12.05 42.91
CA THR A 9 -49.49 12.66 42.40
C THR A 9 -48.38 11.63 42.08
N GLY A 10 -48.57 10.37 42.44
CA GLY A 10 -47.58 9.30 42.21
C GLY A 10 -47.62 8.67 40.81
N GLN A 11 -48.75 8.72 40.10
CA GLN A 11 -48.88 8.07 38.79
C GLN A 11 -48.24 8.88 37.65
N SER A 12 -48.22 10.21 37.75
CA SER A 12 -47.60 11.09 36.76
C SER A 12 -46.07 11.15 36.89
N THR A 13 -45.52 11.00 38.10
CA THR A 13 -44.06 11.03 38.32
C THR A 13 -43.37 9.76 37.81
N VAL A 14 -43.99 8.59 37.98
CA VAL A 14 -43.47 7.31 37.45
C VAL A 14 -43.45 7.31 35.92
N GLY A 15 -44.50 7.84 35.28
CA GLY A 15 -44.55 7.97 33.81
C GLY A 15 -43.46 8.88 33.25
N VAL A 16 -43.20 10.01 33.91
CA VAL A 16 -42.14 10.95 33.50
C VAL A 16 -40.75 10.31 33.65
N ILE A 17 -40.49 9.60 34.75
CA ILE A 17 -39.22 8.91 34.98
C ILE A 17 -38.98 7.82 33.91
N ALA A 18 -40.01 7.05 33.55
CA ALA A 18 -39.90 6.01 32.53
C ALA A 18 -39.56 6.58 31.13
N VAL A 19 -40.16 7.72 30.76
CA VAL A 19 -39.85 8.41 29.50
C VAL A 19 -38.42 8.93 29.48
N ILE A 20 -37.92 9.49 30.59
CA ILE A 20 -36.54 9.98 30.69
C ILE A 20 -35.54 8.83 30.53
N ILE A 21 -35.79 7.68 31.15
CA ILE A 21 -34.93 6.49 31.02
C ILE A 21 -34.91 5.98 29.58
N LEU A 22 -36.06 5.93 28.90
CA LEU A 22 -36.15 5.52 27.50
C LEU A 22 -35.37 6.47 26.56
N VAL A 23 -35.46 7.78 26.80
CA VAL A 23 -34.69 8.78 26.04
C VAL A 23 -33.19 8.60 26.28
N PHE A 24 -32.76 8.36 27.52
CA PHE A 24 -31.35 8.11 27.84
C PHE A 24 -30.81 6.85 27.17
N ILE A 25 -31.57 5.76 27.17
CA ILE A 25 -31.20 4.52 26.47
C ILE A 25 -31.11 4.79 24.96
N GLY A 26 -32.06 5.54 24.39
CA GLY A 26 -32.04 5.92 22.99
C GLY A 26 -30.79 6.72 22.60
N VAL A 27 -30.40 7.70 23.42
CA VAL A 27 -29.18 8.50 23.20
C VAL A 27 -27.91 7.66 23.33
N MET A 28 -27.84 6.73 24.30
CA MET A 28 -26.69 5.82 24.42
C MET A 28 -26.54 4.91 23.20
N VAL A 29 -27.64 4.31 22.72
CA VAL A 29 -27.62 3.43 21.55
C VAL A 29 -27.23 4.20 20.28
N LEU A 30 -27.78 5.40 20.09
CA LEU A 30 -27.40 6.27 18.97
C LEU A 30 -25.93 6.70 19.05
N GLY A 31 -25.44 7.02 20.25
CA GLY A 31 -24.03 7.34 20.48
C GLY A 31 -23.08 6.19 20.12
N SER A 32 -23.43 4.95 20.48
CA SER A 32 -22.65 3.77 20.11
C SER A 32 -22.64 3.51 18.60
N ILE A 33 -23.79 3.70 17.93
CA ILE A 33 -23.88 3.54 16.47
C ILE A 33 -23.05 4.62 15.76
N LEU A 34 -23.17 5.88 16.19
CA LEU A 34 -22.41 7.00 15.61
C LEU A 34 -20.90 6.88 15.86
N GLY A 35 -20.48 6.34 17.02
CA GLY A 35 -19.08 6.06 17.31
C GLY A 35 -18.46 5.06 16.31
N TRP A 36 -19.20 4.01 15.97
CA TRP A 36 -18.73 2.99 15.01
C TRP A 36 -18.62 3.53 13.57
N PHE A 37 -19.54 4.41 13.16
CA PHE A 37 -19.42 5.14 11.90
C PHE A 37 -18.29 6.17 11.91
N GLY A 38 -17.98 6.77 13.06
CA GLY A 38 -16.86 7.68 13.26
C GLY A 38 -15.52 7.01 12.95
N GLU A 39 -15.25 5.85 13.55
CA GLU A 39 -14.03 5.07 13.32
C GLU A 39 -13.88 4.64 11.85
N ALA A 40 -14.96 4.17 11.22
CA ALA A 40 -14.92 3.80 9.80
C ALA A 40 -14.65 5.00 8.87
N THR A 41 -15.17 6.18 9.24
CA THR A 41 -14.95 7.42 8.49
C THR A 41 -13.52 7.94 8.68
N GLU A 42 -12.97 7.82 9.89
CA GLU A 42 -11.59 8.18 10.21
C GLU A 42 -10.60 7.29 9.45
N VAL A 43 -10.78 5.96 9.47
CA VAL A 43 -9.95 5.03 8.68
C VAL A 43 -10.10 5.28 7.18
N ALA A 44 -11.30 5.56 6.69
CA ALA A 44 -11.48 5.90 5.28
C ALA A 44 -10.79 7.21 4.90
N HIS A 45 -10.81 8.22 5.78
CA HIS A 45 -10.10 9.47 5.56
C HIS A 45 -8.58 9.29 5.62
N ASP A 46 -8.08 8.47 6.54
CA ASP A 46 -6.64 8.20 6.66
C ASP A 46 -6.12 7.35 5.49
N GLU A 47 -6.95 6.46 4.94
CA GLU A 47 -6.56 5.60 3.82
C GLU A 47 -6.80 6.24 2.44
N PHE A 48 -7.86 7.05 2.29
CA PHE A 48 -8.30 7.64 1.01
C PHE A 48 -8.30 9.17 0.98
N GLY A 49 -7.84 9.82 2.04
CA GLY A 49 -7.69 11.27 2.08
C GLY A 49 -6.70 11.76 1.02
N PRO A 50 -6.82 13.01 0.53
CA PRO A 50 -5.95 13.54 -0.52
C PRO A 50 -4.46 13.42 -0.20
N LYS A 51 -4.09 13.68 1.07
CA LYS A 51 -2.70 13.56 1.55
C LYS A 51 -2.19 12.12 1.48
N ALA A 52 -2.96 11.17 2.01
CA ALA A 52 -2.59 9.75 1.99
C ALA A 52 -2.50 9.22 0.55
N MET A 53 -3.40 9.64 -0.34
CA MET A 53 -3.31 9.29 -1.76
C MET A 53 -2.07 9.87 -2.44
N LEU A 54 -1.68 11.11 -2.11
CA LEU A 54 -0.46 11.72 -2.64
C LEU A 54 0.80 10.97 -2.16
N GLU A 55 0.89 10.67 -0.87
CA GLU A 55 2.02 9.91 -0.30
C GLU A 55 2.15 8.53 -0.94
N LYS A 56 1.03 7.81 -1.12
CA LYS A 56 1.01 6.51 -1.80
C LYS A 56 1.40 6.64 -3.28
N TYR A 57 0.92 7.66 -3.97
CA TYR A 57 1.30 7.93 -5.36
C TYR A 57 2.80 8.18 -5.50
N GLU A 58 3.38 9.00 -4.63
CA GLU A 58 4.82 9.26 -4.59
C GLU A 58 5.61 7.97 -4.34
N TRP A 59 5.17 7.15 -3.39
CA TRP A 59 5.76 5.84 -3.14
C TRP A 59 5.74 4.94 -4.39
N PHE A 60 4.58 4.79 -5.06
CA PHE A 60 4.50 3.95 -6.27
C PHE A 60 5.36 4.49 -7.40
N LYS A 61 5.45 5.81 -7.56
CA LYS A 61 6.31 6.46 -8.55
C LYS A 61 7.79 6.19 -8.27
N ASP A 62 8.21 6.35 -7.01
CA ASP A 62 9.58 6.08 -6.59
C ASP A 62 9.94 4.61 -6.77
N VAL A 63 9.08 3.69 -6.32
CA VAL A 63 9.28 2.24 -6.50
C VAL A 63 9.36 1.86 -7.98
N SER A 64 8.51 2.43 -8.84
CA SER A 64 8.60 2.17 -10.28
C SER A 64 9.94 2.67 -10.86
N ALA A 65 10.40 3.86 -10.47
CA ALA A 65 11.69 4.39 -10.91
C ALA A 65 12.86 3.52 -10.42
N GLN A 66 12.78 3.00 -9.19
CA GLN A 66 13.77 2.07 -8.64
C GLN A 66 13.79 0.74 -9.39
N LEU A 67 12.64 0.19 -9.77
CA LEU A 67 12.55 -1.02 -10.60
C LEU A 67 13.20 -0.79 -11.97
N ASP A 68 12.89 0.33 -12.63
CA ASP A 68 13.44 0.66 -13.94
C ASP A 68 14.98 0.84 -13.86
N LYS A 69 15.48 1.47 -12.81
CA LYS A 69 16.92 1.57 -12.53
C LYS A 69 17.57 0.19 -12.36
N LYS A 70 17.01 -0.68 -11.50
CA LYS A 70 17.55 -2.03 -11.28
C LYS A 70 17.57 -2.85 -12.57
N ARG A 71 16.56 -2.71 -13.43
CA ARG A 71 16.53 -3.34 -14.75
C ARG A 71 17.65 -2.82 -15.66
N ALA A 72 17.91 -1.51 -15.65
CA ALA A 72 19.04 -0.95 -16.37
C ALA A 72 20.39 -1.45 -15.83
N ASP A 73 20.54 -1.53 -14.50
CA ASP A 73 21.74 -2.06 -13.85
C ASP A 73 22.01 -3.52 -14.25
N ILE A 74 20.98 -4.39 -14.24
CA ILE A 74 21.08 -5.78 -14.72
C ILE A 74 21.60 -5.82 -16.16
N LYS A 75 21.02 -5.01 -17.06
CA LYS A 75 21.43 -4.95 -18.47
C LYS A 75 22.89 -4.52 -18.63
N VAL A 76 23.38 -3.59 -17.79
CA VAL A 76 24.78 -3.16 -17.81
C VAL A 76 25.71 -4.31 -17.42
N TYR A 77 25.40 -5.04 -16.36
CA TYR A 77 26.20 -6.19 -15.94
C TYR A 77 26.15 -7.34 -16.97
N GLU A 78 24.98 -7.65 -17.52
CA GLU A 78 24.83 -8.66 -18.57
C GLU A 78 25.63 -8.30 -19.82
N SER A 79 25.65 -7.02 -20.21
CA SER A 79 26.48 -6.52 -21.30
C SER A 79 27.97 -6.70 -21.02
N ARG A 80 28.45 -6.34 -19.81
CA ARG A 80 29.85 -6.56 -19.39
C ARG A 80 30.24 -8.04 -19.40
N MET A 81 29.37 -8.90 -18.88
CA MET A 81 29.56 -10.34 -18.88
C MET A 81 29.58 -10.92 -20.30
N THR A 82 28.79 -10.36 -21.21
CA THR A 82 28.75 -10.76 -22.63
C THR A 82 30.02 -10.33 -23.35
N ALA A 83 30.44 -9.07 -23.21
CA ALA A 83 31.69 -8.58 -23.78
C ALA A 83 32.90 -9.42 -23.33
N MET A 84 33.00 -9.73 -22.02
CA MET A 84 34.07 -10.59 -21.53
C MET A 84 34.01 -12.01 -22.10
N LYS A 85 32.81 -12.58 -22.31
CA LYS A 85 32.68 -13.88 -23.00
C LYS A 85 33.12 -13.80 -24.46
N GLU A 86 32.84 -12.68 -25.13
CA GLU A 86 33.22 -12.44 -26.52
C GLU A 86 34.74 -12.39 -26.70
N ASP A 87 35.44 -11.70 -25.80
CA ASP A 87 36.92 -11.64 -25.78
C ASP A 87 37.58 -13.02 -25.65
N TYR A 88 36.86 -13.99 -25.08
CA TYR A 88 37.31 -15.37 -24.86
C TYR A 88 36.58 -16.41 -25.73
N GLN A 89 35.98 -16.00 -26.85
CA GLN A 89 35.31 -16.94 -27.77
C GLN A 89 36.21 -18.13 -28.14
N GLY A 90 35.64 -19.33 -28.09
CA GLY A 90 36.34 -20.59 -28.40
C GLY A 90 37.26 -21.12 -27.29
N LYS A 91 37.44 -20.39 -26.18
CA LYS A 91 38.18 -20.88 -25.01
C LYS A 91 37.21 -21.34 -23.91
N SER A 92 37.49 -22.49 -23.31
CA SER A 92 36.76 -22.92 -22.12
C SER A 92 37.00 -21.95 -20.95
N ARG A 93 36.02 -21.81 -20.06
CA ARG A 93 36.14 -20.94 -18.86
C ARG A 93 37.32 -21.32 -17.97
N GLY A 94 37.76 -22.58 -17.97
CA GLY A 94 38.96 -23.03 -17.25
C GLY A 94 40.27 -22.48 -17.82
N ASN A 95 40.27 -22.05 -19.09
CA ASN A 95 41.44 -21.49 -19.77
C ASN A 95 41.51 -19.95 -19.68
N TRP A 96 40.54 -19.31 -19.05
CA TRP A 96 40.57 -17.86 -18.81
C TRP A 96 41.62 -17.52 -17.75
N PRO A 97 42.25 -16.33 -17.81
CA PRO A 97 43.06 -15.81 -16.72
C PRO A 97 42.30 -15.85 -15.40
N ARG A 98 43.03 -16.07 -14.31
CA ARG A 98 42.40 -16.25 -12.99
C ARG A 98 41.60 -15.01 -12.59
N GLU A 99 42.16 -13.84 -12.82
CA GLU A 99 41.63 -12.53 -12.51
C GLU A 99 40.28 -12.31 -13.20
N ASP A 100 40.18 -12.65 -14.49
CA ASP A 100 38.95 -12.48 -15.25
C ASP A 100 37.85 -13.47 -14.82
N ARG A 101 38.21 -14.69 -14.42
CA ARG A 101 37.23 -15.63 -13.86
C ARG A 101 36.68 -15.15 -12.53
N GLU A 102 37.55 -14.63 -11.68
CA GLU A 102 37.16 -14.07 -10.39
C GLU A 102 36.24 -12.86 -10.61
N GLN A 103 36.62 -11.95 -11.52
CA GLN A 103 35.80 -10.78 -11.88
C GLN A 103 34.44 -11.18 -12.46
N TYR A 104 34.41 -12.19 -13.34
CA TYR A 104 33.16 -12.71 -13.90
C TYR A 104 32.26 -13.31 -12.81
N ASN A 105 32.83 -14.07 -11.85
CA ASN A 105 32.07 -14.63 -10.73
C ASN A 105 31.49 -13.54 -9.82
N ILE A 106 32.23 -12.44 -9.61
CA ILE A 106 31.75 -11.28 -8.88
C ILE A 106 30.53 -10.68 -9.59
N TRP A 107 30.63 -10.41 -10.90
CA TRP A 107 29.50 -9.87 -11.67
C TRP A 107 28.28 -10.80 -11.68
N VAL A 108 28.48 -12.12 -11.79
CA VAL A 108 27.38 -13.09 -11.68
C VAL A 108 26.66 -12.95 -10.33
N SER A 109 27.43 -12.84 -9.24
CA SER A 109 26.87 -12.71 -7.89
C SER A 109 26.16 -11.36 -7.70
N GLU A 110 26.71 -10.29 -8.26
CA GLU A 110 26.10 -8.96 -8.27
C GLU A 110 24.78 -8.96 -9.05
N VAL A 111 24.74 -9.54 -10.26
CA VAL A 111 23.51 -9.67 -11.05
C VAL A 111 22.45 -10.45 -10.28
N ALA A 112 22.82 -11.57 -9.67
CA ALA A 112 21.89 -12.37 -8.86
C ALA A 112 21.32 -11.54 -7.68
N GLY A 113 22.17 -10.76 -7.01
CA GLY A 113 21.74 -9.85 -5.93
C GLY A 113 20.79 -8.75 -6.41
N VAL A 114 21.09 -8.13 -7.57
CA VAL A 114 20.22 -7.08 -8.14
C VAL A 114 18.89 -7.67 -8.61
N LYS A 115 18.89 -8.85 -9.23
CA LYS A 115 17.66 -9.57 -9.62
C LYS A 115 16.82 -9.94 -8.41
N ALA A 116 17.40 -10.47 -7.34
CA ALA A 116 16.69 -10.77 -6.10
C ALA A 116 16.06 -9.51 -5.49
N SER A 117 16.81 -8.41 -5.43
CA SER A 117 16.30 -7.12 -4.95
C SER A 117 15.21 -6.54 -5.87
N TYR A 118 15.30 -6.74 -7.19
CA TYR A 118 14.26 -6.37 -8.13
C TYR A 118 12.98 -7.16 -7.88
N ASN A 119 13.10 -8.48 -7.72
CA ASN A 119 11.95 -9.37 -7.51
C ASN A 119 11.24 -9.09 -6.19
N ASP A 120 11.99 -8.83 -5.12
CA ASP A 120 11.40 -8.41 -3.84
C ASP A 120 10.63 -7.09 -3.98
N LEU A 121 11.23 -6.08 -4.62
CA LEU A 121 10.59 -4.79 -4.83
C LEU A 121 9.35 -4.90 -5.76
N ALA A 122 9.42 -5.75 -6.78
CA ALA A 122 8.30 -6.04 -7.68
C ALA A 122 7.17 -6.76 -6.93
N ALA A 123 7.49 -7.69 -6.03
CA ALA A 123 6.51 -8.36 -5.18
C ALA A 123 5.82 -7.35 -4.25
N GLN A 124 6.57 -6.44 -3.64
CA GLN A 124 6.00 -5.37 -2.80
C GLN A 124 5.10 -4.43 -3.61
N TYR A 125 5.55 -3.99 -4.79
CA TYR A 125 4.75 -3.17 -5.71
C TYR A 125 3.44 -3.87 -6.07
N ASN A 126 3.52 -5.13 -6.50
CA ASN A 126 2.36 -5.92 -6.91
C ASN A 126 1.42 -6.17 -5.73
N ALA A 127 1.94 -6.48 -4.54
CA ALA A 127 1.13 -6.66 -3.34
C ALA A 127 0.36 -5.37 -2.96
N GLN A 128 1.01 -4.20 -3.03
CA GLN A 128 0.34 -2.93 -2.77
C GLN A 128 -0.68 -2.58 -3.87
N MET A 129 -0.39 -2.93 -5.12
CA MET A 129 -1.32 -2.75 -6.23
C MET A 129 -2.54 -3.67 -6.13
N MET A 130 -2.38 -4.90 -5.61
CA MET A 130 -3.50 -5.85 -5.40
C MET A 130 -4.42 -5.46 -4.25
N LYS A 131 -3.88 -4.85 -3.17
CA LYS A 131 -4.65 -4.55 -1.96
C LYS A 131 -5.79 -3.56 -2.20
N PHE A 132 -5.65 -2.64 -3.17
CA PHE A 132 -6.62 -1.59 -3.40
C PHE A 132 -6.78 -1.28 -4.89
N ASN A 133 -8.00 -0.99 -5.31
CA ASN A 133 -8.25 -0.45 -6.65
C ASN A 133 -7.90 1.04 -6.66
N TRP A 134 -6.63 1.34 -6.89
CA TRP A 134 -6.11 2.71 -6.83
C TRP A 134 -6.72 3.61 -7.90
N ARG A 135 -7.46 4.63 -7.46
CA ARG A 135 -8.12 5.60 -8.35
C ARG A 135 -7.12 6.40 -9.19
N PHE A 136 -5.95 6.73 -8.64
CA PHE A 136 -4.90 7.48 -9.36
C PHE A 136 -4.30 6.73 -10.56
N ALA A 137 -4.60 5.44 -10.71
CA ALA A 137 -4.23 4.66 -11.90
C ALA A 137 -5.28 4.79 -13.03
N ASN A 138 -6.43 5.42 -12.78
CA ASN A 138 -7.39 5.82 -13.80
C ASN A 138 -7.04 7.20 -14.39
N LYS A 139 -7.32 7.39 -15.67
CA LYS A 139 -7.16 8.70 -16.32
C LYS A 139 -8.19 9.69 -15.78
N GLY A 140 -7.72 10.79 -15.19
CA GLY A 140 -8.56 11.88 -14.67
C GLY A 140 -8.81 11.86 -13.15
N ASP A 141 -8.47 10.77 -12.46
CA ASP A 141 -8.58 10.62 -11.00
C ASP A 141 -7.23 10.86 -10.29
N LEU A 142 -6.38 11.74 -10.85
CA LEU A 142 -5.06 12.02 -10.31
C LEU A 142 -5.16 12.83 -9.01
N PRO A 143 -4.31 12.55 -8.00
CA PRO A 143 -4.22 13.41 -6.83
C PRO A 143 -3.73 14.80 -7.24
N GLU A 144 -4.09 15.81 -6.46
CA GLU A 144 -3.68 17.20 -6.72
C GLU A 144 -2.16 17.29 -6.86
N GLY A 145 -1.68 17.92 -7.95
CA GLY A 145 -0.27 18.05 -8.27
C GLY A 145 0.34 16.93 -9.14
N ALA A 146 -0.35 15.82 -9.37
CA ALA A 146 0.09 14.79 -10.30
C ALA A 146 -0.33 15.08 -11.75
N THR A 147 0.60 14.93 -12.70
CA THR A 147 0.38 15.25 -14.12
C THR A 147 0.16 14.03 -15.01
N MET A 148 0.53 12.83 -14.55
CA MET A 148 0.44 11.59 -15.34
C MET A 148 -0.01 10.41 -14.47
N PRO A 149 -0.96 9.57 -14.95
CA PRO A 149 -1.36 8.36 -14.25
C PRO A 149 -0.29 7.28 -14.31
N LEU A 150 -0.18 6.52 -13.23
CA LEU A 150 0.72 5.35 -13.19
C LEU A 150 0.09 4.17 -13.94
N PRO A 151 0.92 3.31 -14.56
CA PRO A 151 0.44 2.09 -15.21
C PRO A 151 -0.29 1.19 -14.20
N ARG A 152 -1.44 0.64 -14.60
CA ARG A 152 -2.20 -0.37 -13.81
C ARG A 152 -1.57 -1.77 -13.84
N GLU A 153 -0.48 -1.92 -14.57
CA GLU A 153 0.10 -3.22 -14.85
C GLU A 153 1.03 -3.66 -13.73
N TYR A 154 0.91 -4.94 -13.37
CA TYR A 154 1.88 -5.59 -12.49
C TYR A 154 3.26 -5.54 -13.11
N LYS A 155 4.27 -5.30 -12.28
CA LYS A 155 5.66 -5.35 -12.74
C LYS A 155 6.07 -6.83 -12.79
N PRO A 156 6.48 -7.35 -13.97
CA PRO A 156 6.86 -8.74 -14.11
C PRO A 156 8.17 -9.00 -13.37
N TYR A 157 8.30 -10.19 -12.79
CA TYR A 157 9.56 -10.65 -12.20
C TYR A 157 10.65 -10.78 -13.26
N THR A 158 11.89 -10.50 -12.89
CA THR A 158 13.06 -10.86 -13.71
C THR A 158 13.48 -12.29 -13.34
N GLU A 159 13.69 -13.13 -14.35
CA GLU A 159 14.13 -14.52 -14.15
C GLU A 159 15.44 -14.58 -13.36
N ASN A 160 15.57 -15.55 -12.45
CA ASN A 160 16.77 -15.79 -11.65
C ASN A 160 17.98 -16.12 -12.53
#